data_AF-A0A7J7LIV4-F1
#
_entry.id   AF-A0A7J7LIV4-F1
#
_cell.length_a   1.000
_cell.length_b   1.000
_cell.length_c   1.000
_cell.angle_alpha   90.00
_cell.angle_beta   90.00
_cell.angle_gamma   90.00
#
_symmetry.space_group_name_H-M   'P 1'
#
loop_
_entity.id
_entity.type
_entity.pdbx_description
1 polymer ?
#
loop_
_entity_poly.entity_id
_entity_poly.type
_entity_poly.pdbx_seq_one_letter_code
_entity_poly.pdbx_strand_id
1 'polypeptide(L)' 'MTNRVDSRIECTGRTTAMISTFECVYDGWGVVVLVGVPNKDDAFKTFPINLLNETTLEGTFFINNKLH' A
#
# COMPACT_ATOMS: atom_id res chain seq x y z
N MET A 1 6.27 16.99 -8.05
CA MET A 1 6.70 16.93 -6.64
C MET A 1 5.63 16.16 -5.87
N THR A 2 5.76 14.85 -5.81
CA THR A 2 4.94 14.02 -4.94
C THR A 2 5.50 14.15 -3.53
N ASN A 3 4.80 14.86 -2.64
CA ASN A 3 5.17 14.91 -1.24
C ASN A 3 5.10 13.49 -0.68
N ARG A 4 6.26 12.95 -0.32
CA ARG A 4 6.37 11.68 0.38
C ARG A 4 5.74 11.83 1.76
N VAL A 5 5.04 10.81 2.23
CA VAL A 5 4.27 10.82 3.48
C VAL A 5 4.65 9.59 4.29
N ASP A 6 4.68 9.71 5.62
CA ASP A 6 5.09 8.63 6.53
C ASP A 6 4.09 7.48 6.56
N SER A 7 2.81 7.73 6.29
CA SER A 7 1.79 6.69 6.19
C SER A 7 0.73 7.00 5.13
N ARG A 8 0.33 5.99 4.35
CA ARG A 8 -0.73 6.11 3.33
C ARG A 8 -1.70 4.92 3.38
N ILE A 9 -2.95 5.19 3.01
CA ILE A 9 -4.01 4.18 2.93
C ILE A 9 -4.60 4.21 1.52
N GLU A 10 -4.72 3.03 0.88
CA GLU A 10 -5.43 2.85 -0.38
C GLU A 10 -6.73 2.08 -0.15
N CYS A 11 -7.87 2.66 -0.57
CA CYS A 11 -9.20 2.12 -0.31
C CYS A 11 -10.10 2.01 -1.56
N THR A 12 -9.55 2.22 -2.76
CA THR A 12 -10.32 2.17 -4.02
C THR A 12 -10.31 0.78 -4.65
N GLY A 13 -9.33 -0.07 -4.32
CA GLY A 13 -9.19 -1.40 -4.93
C GLY A 13 -8.49 -1.36 -6.28
N ARG A 14 -8.09 -0.19 -6.76
CA ARG A 14 -7.43 -0.04 -8.06
C ARG A 14 -5.93 -0.31 -7.89
N THR A 15 -5.43 -1.38 -8.51
CA THR A 15 -4.00 -1.77 -8.41
C THR A 15 -3.03 -0.67 -8.83
N THR A 16 -3.35 0.14 -9.83
CA THR A 16 -2.53 1.29 -10.21
C THR A 16 -2.44 2.34 -9.09
N ALA A 17 -3.52 2.52 -8.32
CA ALA A 17 -3.53 3.41 -7.16
C ALA A 17 -2.77 2.80 -5.98
N MET A 18 -2.86 1.48 -5.78
CA MET A 18 -2.07 0.77 -4.76
C MET A 18 -0.57 0.91 -5.00
N ILE A 19 -0.11 0.73 -6.24
CA ILE A 19 1.31 0.86 -6.61
C ILE A 19 1.77 2.31 -6.42
N SER A 20 1.00 3.29 -6.91
CA SER A 20 1.32 4.70 -6.72
C SER A 20 1.36 5.09 -5.24
N THR A 21 0.47 4.55 -4.44
CA THR A 21 0.43 4.79 -2.99
C THR A 21 1.68 4.24 -2.32
N PHE A 22 2.15 3.06 -2.75
CA PHE A 22 3.35 2.42 -2.26
C PHE A 22 4.64 3.15 -2.67
N GLU A 23 4.74 3.64 -3.89
CA GLU A 23 5.93 4.35 -4.37
C GLU A 23 6.04 5.80 -3.83
N CYS A 24 4.96 6.33 -3.26
CA CYS A 24 4.92 7.69 -2.71
C CYS A 24 5.22 7.77 -1.20
N VAL A 25 5.52 6.68 -0.51
CA VAL A 25 5.95 6.74 0.90
C VAL A 25 7.47 6.90 1.03
N TYR A 26 7.93 7.29 2.22
CA TYR A 26 9.35 7.35 2.52
C TYR A 26 9.95 5.95 2.61
N ASP A 27 11.09 5.76 1.95
CA ASP A 27 12.00 4.65 2.18
C ASP A 27 12.53 4.76 3.64
N GLY A 28 12.61 3.67 4.39
CA GLY A 28 13.07 3.65 5.79
C GLY A 28 11.97 3.39 6.82
N TRP A 29 10.92 4.22 6.80
CA TRP A 29 9.88 4.27 7.85
C TRP A 29 8.46 4.40 7.31
N GLY A 30 8.29 4.39 5.98
CA GLY A 30 6.99 4.52 5.34
C GLY A 30 6.11 3.28 5.55
N VAL A 31 4.86 3.50 5.96
CA VAL A 31 3.85 2.44 6.12
C VAL A 31 2.73 2.63 5.12
N VAL A 32 2.37 1.57 4.40
CA VAL A 32 1.27 1.58 3.43
C VAL A 32 0.27 0.51 3.80
N VAL A 33 -0.98 0.92 3.97
CA VAL A 33 -2.10 0.02 4.25
C VAL A 33 -2.99 -0.08 3.03
N LEU A 34 -3.07 -1.28 2.46
CA LEU A 34 -4.00 -1.58 1.36
C LEU A 34 -5.28 -2.18 1.92
N VAL A 35 -6.41 -1.48 1.74
CA VAL A 35 -7.76 -1.87 2.21
C VAL A 35 -8.67 -2.20 1.03
N GLY A 36 -8.40 -1.62 -0.14
CA GLY A 36 -9.18 -1.86 -1.34
C GLY A 36 -9.08 -3.30 -1.85
N VAL A 37 -10.19 -3.84 -2.39
CA VAL A 37 -10.22 -5.18 -2.98
C VAL A 37 -10.04 -5.08 -4.50
N PRO A 38 -8.94 -5.61 -5.07
CA PRO A 38 -8.72 -5.60 -6.52
C PRO A 38 -9.51 -6.69 -7.24
N ASN A 39 -9.68 -6.57 -8.57
CA ASN A 39 -10.34 -7.63 -9.35
C ASN A 39 -9.40 -8.84 -9.50
N LYS A 40 -9.98 -10.01 -9.80
CA LYS A 40 -9.24 -11.29 -9.85
C LYS A 40 -8.03 -11.30 -10.81
N ASP A 41 -8.10 -10.49 -11.87
CA ASP A 41 -7.09 -10.45 -12.94
C ASP A 41 -6.06 -9.31 -12.71
N ASP A 42 -6.26 -8.50 -11.67
CA ASP A 42 -5.37 -7.39 -11.35
C ASP A 42 -4.17 -7.87 -10.52
N ALA A 43 -2.96 -7.49 -10.93
CA ALA A 43 -1.72 -7.85 -10.24
C ALA A 43 -1.02 -6.62 -9.67
N PHE A 44 -0.66 -6.68 -8.39
CA PHE A 44 0.25 -5.71 -7.79
C PHE A 44 1.70 -6.03 -8.21
N LYS A 45 2.36 -5.09 -8.87
CA LYS A 45 3.74 -5.23 -9.35
C LYS A 45 4.53 -3.99 -8.94
N THR A 46 5.62 -4.20 -8.22
CA THR A 46 6.56 -3.13 -7.83
C THR A 46 7.98 -3.68 -7.90
N PHE A 47 8.98 -2.78 -7.90
CA PHE A 47 10.38 -3.19 -7.91
C PHE A 47 10.76 -3.77 -6.54
N PRO A 48 11.45 -4.93 -6.49
CA PRO A 48 11.85 -5.56 -5.21
C PRO A 48 12.66 -4.66 -4.28
N ILE A 49 13.40 -3.69 -4.86
CA ILE A 49 14.18 -2.71 -4.09
C ILE A 49 13.31 -1.85 -3.17
N ASN A 50 12.07 -1.57 -3.57
CA ASN A 50 11.13 -0.78 -2.77
C ASN A 50 10.72 -1.51 -1.48
N LEU A 51 10.87 -2.83 -1.40
CA LEU A 51 10.63 -3.60 -0.17
C LEU A 51 11.90 -3.72 0.68
N LEU A 52 13.08 -3.73 0.04
CA LEU A 52 14.38 -3.78 0.71
C LEU A 52 14.78 -2.44 1.34
N ASN A 53 14.20 -1.34 0.87
CA ASN A 53 14.35 0.00 1.42
C ASN A 53 13.50 0.24 2.69
N GLU A 54 13.23 -0.81 3.48
CA GLU A 54 12.50 -0.75 4.77
C GLU A 54 11.06 -0.21 4.69
N THR A 55 10.48 -0.13 3.49
CA THR A 55 9.06 0.21 3.33
C THR A 55 8.18 -0.96 3.76
N THR A 56 7.30 -0.74 4.74
CA THR A 56 6.42 -1.79 5.27
C THR A 56 5.09 -1.79 4.52
N LEU A 57 4.78 -2.89 3.84
CA LEU A 57 3.52 -3.11 3.15
C LEU A 57 2.59 -3.99 3.99
N GLU A 58 1.51 -3.40 4.50
CA GLU A 58 0.48 -4.14 5.24
C GLU A 58 -0.79 -4.27 4.39
N GLY A 59 -1.24 -5.51 4.18
CA GLY A 59 -2.53 -5.79 3.57
C GLY A 59 -3.55 -6.09 4.66
N THR A 60 -4.68 -5.39 4.67
CA THR A 60 -5.79 -5.69 5.57
C THR A 60 -7.03 -6.07 4.77
N PHE A 61 -7.46 -7.32 4.92
CA PHE A 61 -8.77 -7.78 4.45
C PHE A 61 -9.72 -7.71 5.63
N PHE A 62 -10.82 -7.00 5.44
CA PHE A 62 -11.69 -6.45 6.48
C PHE A 62 -11.03 -5.30 7.26
N ILE A 63 -11.73 -4.16 7.27
CA ILE A 63 -11.66 -3.18 8.36
C ILE A 63 -11.48 -3.98 9.65
N ASN A 64 -10.48 -3.61 10.47
CA ASN A 64 -10.32 -4.04 11.87
C ASN A 64 -11.64 -3.87 12.65
N ASN A 65 -12.61 -4.75 12.41
CA ASN A 65 -13.66 -5.02 13.35
C ASN A 65 -12.92 -5.73 14.47
N LYS A 66 -12.63 -4.97 15.53
CA LYS A 66 -12.68 -5.56 16.86
C LYS A 66 -14.02 -6.31 16.90
N LEU A 67 -13.94 -7.64 16.78
CA LEU A 67 -15.03 -8.52 17.13
C LEU A 67 -15.33 -8.23 18.61
N HIS A 68 -16.38 -7.47 18.83
CA HIS A 68 -17.09 -7.41 20.10
C HIS A 68 -18.54 -7.82 19.84
#